data_AF-A0A967K158-F1
#
_entry.id   AF-A0A967K158-F1
#
_cell.length_a   1.000
_cell.length_b   1.000
_cell.length_c   1.000
_cell.angle_alpha   90.00
_cell.angle_beta   90.00
_cell.angle_gamma   90.00
#
_symmetry.space_group_name_H-M   'P 1'
#
loop_
_entity.id
_entity.type
_entity.pdbx_description
1 polymer ?
#
loop_
_entity_poly.entity_id
_entity_poly.type
_entity_poly.pdbx_seq_one_letter_code
_entity_poly.pdbx_strand_id
1 'polypeptide(L)'
;MGRIARRLDAGAAAAERAEAEAAEGFVSLFNGEDLTGWVGATEGYFVSNGAIVCDPDTGGNLYTESEYADFVLRFEFRLTPGANNGLGVRAPLEGDAA
;
A
#
# COMPACT_ATOMS: atom_id res chain seq x y z
N MET A 1 27.78 17.01 1.71
CA MET A 1 27.39 15.73 2.33
C MET A 1 26.07 15.30 1.71
N GLY A 2 26.15 14.56 0.60
CA GLY A 2 24.98 14.22 -0.22
C GLY A 2 24.12 13.18 0.48
N ARG A 3 22.84 13.50 0.71
CA ARG A 3 21.85 12.56 1.21
C ARG A 3 21.29 11.80 0.02
N ILE A 4 21.66 10.53 -0.12
CA ILE A 4 20.99 9.60 -1.02
C ILE A 4 19.68 9.22 -0.31
N ALA A 5 18.57 9.80 -0.72
CA ALA A 5 17.28 9.17 -0.51
C ALA A 5 17.25 8.00 -1.49
N ARG A 6 17.32 6.75 -0.98
CA ARG A 6 17.11 5.58 -1.83
C ARG A 6 15.73 5.76 -2.47
N ARG A 7 15.71 5.93 -3.80
CA ARG A 7 14.48 6.00 -4.57
C ARG A 7 13.76 4.68 -4.33
N LEU A 8 12.44 4.69 -4.20
CA LEU A 8 11.69 3.45 -4.41
C LEU A 8 11.99 3.09 -5.86
N ASP A 9 12.83 2.07 -6.05
CA ASP A 9 13.41 1.71 -7.35
C ASP A 9 12.31 1.06 -8.21
N ALA A 10 11.45 1.90 -8.81
CA ALA A 10 10.36 1.45 -9.66
C ALA A 10 10.92 1.00 -11.02
N GLY A 11 10.77 -0.29 -11.33
CA GLY A 11 11.16 -0.90 -12.59
C GLY A 11 11.67 -2.32 -12.42
N ALA A 12 12.98 -2.54 -12.59
CA ALA A 12 13.57 -3.87 -12.58
C ALA A 12 13.62 -4.53 -11.19
N ALA A 13 13.95 -3.76 -10.14
CA ALA A 13 14.07 -4.28 -8.78
C ALA A 13 12.70 -4.66 -8.17
N ALA A 14 11.63 -4.00 -8.60
CA ALA A 14 10.26 -4.31 -8.16
C ALA A 14 9.74 -5.60 -8.80
N ALA A 15 10.02 -5.82 -10.10
CA ALA A 15 9.61 -7.04 -10.81
C ALA A 15 10.37 -8.28 -10.31
N GLU A 16 11.69 -8.20 -10.13
CA GLU A 16 12.50 -9.30 -9.58
C GLU A 16 12.09 -9.64 -8.14
N ARG A 17 11.77 -8.61 -7.33
CA ARG A 17 11.22 -8.80 -5.99
C ARG A 17 9.85 -9.49 -6.03
N ALA A 18 8.97 -9.06 -6.93
CA ALA A 18 7.65 -9.67 -7.08
C ALA A 18 7.74 -11.15 -7.49
N GLU A 19 8.68 -11.51 -8.38
CA GLU A 19 8.94 -12.92 -8.74
C GLU A 19 9.46 -13.74 -7.56
N ALA A 20 10.41 -13.20 -6.79
CA ALA A 20 10.92 -13.86 -5.59
C ALA A 20 9.82 -14.04 -4.52
N GLU A 21 9.00 -13.02 -4.31
CA GLU A 21 7.87 -13.05 -3.39
C GLU A 21 6.79 -14.05 -3.83
N ALA A 22 6.50 -14.11 -5.13
CA ALA A 22 5.61 -15.13 -5.69
C ALA A 22 6.16 -16.55 -5.48
N ALA A 23 7.48 -16.75 -5.60
CA ALA A 23 8.12 -18.03 -5.32
C ALA A 23 8.05 -18.43 -3.83
N GLU A 24 7.97 -17.46 -2.93
CA GLU A 24 7.69 -17.65 -1.49
C GLU A 24 6.18 -17.85 -1.19
N GLY A 25 5.30 -17.74 -2.19
CA GLY A 25 3.85 -17.90 -2.04
C GLY A 25 3.10 -16.62 -1.67
N PHE A 26 3.73 -15.44 -1.75
CA PHE A 26 3.03 -14.17 -1.59
C PHE A 26 2.18 -13.85 -2.83
N VAL A 27 1.05 -13.18 -2.58
CA VAL A 27 0.19 -12.62 -3.62
C VAL A 27 0.21 -11.10 -3.48
N SER A 28 0.42 -10.38 -4.58
CA SER A 28 0.41 -8.92 -4.54
C SER A 28 -1.00 -8.39 -4.33
N LEU A 29 -1.17 -7.50 -3.34
CA LEU A 29 -2.40 -6.75 -3.10
C LEU A 29 -2.52 -5.50 -3.99
N PHE A 30 -1.42 -5.07 -4.61
CA PHE A 30 -1.39 -3.87 -5.43
C PHE A 30 -0.74 -4.17 -6.79
N ASN A 31 -1.42 -3.78 -7.86
CA ASN A 31 -0.95 -4.03 -9.22
C ASN A 31 0.12 -3.04 -9.71
N GLY A 32 0.43 -1.99 -8.93
CA GLY A 32 1.41 -0.97 -9.30
C GLY A 32 0.85 0.18 -10.14
N GLU A 33 -0.40 0.10 -10.59
CA GLU A 33 -0.97 0.95 -11.62
C GLU A 33 -2.20 1.71 -11.15
N ASP A 34 -3.12 1.04 -10.44
CA ASP A 34 -4.39 1.62 -9.99
C ASP A 34 -4.91 0.96 -8.70
N LEU A 35 -6.11 1.37 -8.27
CA LEU A 35 -6.74 0.88 -7.04
C LEU A 35 -7.65 -0.34 -7.27
N THR A 36 -7.47 -1.10 -8.36
CA THR A 36 -8.21 -2.35 -8.56
C THR A 36 -7.98 -3.29 -7.38
N GLY A 37 -9.06 -3.82 -6.82
CA GLY A 37 -9.04 -4.65 -5.59
C GLY A 37 -9.01 -3.85 -4.28
N TRP A 38 -9.20 -2.53 -4.34
CA TRP A 38 -9.33 -1.66 -3.16
C TRP A 38 -10.71 -0.96 -3.12
N VAL A 39 -11.23 -0.76 -1.91
CA VAL A 39 -12.52 -0.12 -1.63
C VAL A 39 -12.39 0.89 -0.48
N GLY A 40 -13.47 1.65 -0.20
CA GLY A 40 -13.48 2.69 0.83
C GLY A 40 -13.21 4.07 0.24
N ALA A 41 -12.28 4.82 0.80
CA ALA A 41 -11.96 6.19 0.41
C ALA A 41 -11.16 6.31 -0.90
N THR A 42 -11.50 5.56 -1.95
CA THR A 42 -10.71 5.46 -3.20
C THR A 42 -10.51 6.81 -3.91
N GLU A 43 -11.42 7.77 -3.75
CA GLU A 43 -11.27 9.14 -4.28
C GLU A 43 -10.18 9.96 -3.56
N GLY A 44 -9.81 9.57 -2.33
CA GLY A 44 -8.76 10.18 -1.53
C GLY A 44 -7.37 9.58 -1.75
N TYR A 45 -7.22 8.70 -2.74
CA TYR A 45 -5.97 8.02 -3.03
C TYR A 45 -5.68 8.03 -4.53
N PHE A 46 -4.40 8.07 -4.88
CA PHE A 46 -3.94 7.98 -6.26
C PHE A 46 -2.66 7.16 -6.35
N VAL A 47 -2.35 6.66 -7.55
CA VAL A 47 -1.09 5.94 -7.80
C VAL A 47 -0.05 6.89 -8.36
N SER A 48 1.15 6.89 -7.75
CA SER A 48 2.30 7.65 -8.24
C SER A 48 3.59 6.87 -8.03
N ASN A 49 4.39 6.73 -9.09
CA ASN A 49 5.66 5.99 -9.08
C ASN A 49 5.53 4.56 -8.53
N GLY A 50 4.45 3.85 -8.89
CA GLY A 50 4.22 2.48 -8.42
C GLY A 50 3.94 2.37 -6.93
N ALA A 51 3.38 3.42 -6.32
CA ALA A 51 2.92 3.42 -4.94
C ALA A 51 1.53 4.05 -4.82
N ILE A 52 0.72 3.53 -3.91
CA ILE A 52 -0.52 4.16 -3.48
C ILE A 52 -0.16 5.36 -2.59
N VAL A 53 -0.70 6.53 -2.93
CA VAL A 53 -0.46 7.80 -2.24
C VAL A 53 -1.79 8.34 -1.71
N CYS A 54 -1.81 8.65 -0.42
CA CYS A 54 -2.94 9.31 0.24
C CYS A 54 -2.93 10.81 -0.06
N ASP A 55 -4.06 11.35 -0.50
CA ASP A 55 -4.30 12.79 -0.56
C ASP A 55 -4.49 13.33 0.88
N PRO A 56 -3.74 14.37 1.29
CA PRO A 56 -3.83 14.90 2.65
C PRO A 56 -5.16 15.58 2.98
N ASP A 57 -5.91 16.03 1.98
CA ASP A 57 -7.16 16.79 2.14
C ASP A 57 -8.40 15.88 2.05
N THR A 58 -8.34 14.82 1.24
CA THR A 58 -9.47 13.92 0.97
C THR A 58 -9.27 12.47 1.40
N GLY A 59 -8.14 12.19 2.06
CA GLY A 59 -7.83 10.86 2.59
C GLY A 59 -8.88 10.29 3.54
N GLY A 60 -8.79 9.00 3.80
CA GLY A 60 -9.72 8.26 4.66
C GLY A 60 -9.25 6.84 4.84
N ASN A 61 -10.15 5.91 5.13
CA ASN A 61 -9.77 4.49 5.21
C ASN A 61 -9.87 3.84 3.83
N LEU A 62 -8.77 3.25 3.39
CA LEU A 62 -8.68 2.42 2.19
C LEU A 62 -8.54 0.95 2.62
N TYR A 63 -9.39 0.09 2.07
CA TYR A 63 -9.46 -1.32 2.43
C TYR A 63 -9.19 -2.19 1.22
N THR A 64 -8.70 -3.41 1.44
CA THR A 64 -8.75 -4.45 0.40
C THR A 64 -10.21 -4.85 0.16
N GLU A 65 -10.58 -5.11 -1.09
CA GLU A 65 -11.90 -5.63 -1.44
C GLU A 65 -12.12 -7.05 -0.86
N SER A 66 -11.04 -7.83 -0.77
CA SER A 66 -11.05 -9.18 -0.17
C SER A 66 -10.74 -9.13 1.32
N GLU A 67 -11.34 -10.07 2.06
CA GLU A 67 -11.04 -10.33 3.47
C GLU A 67 -10.05 -11.49 3.63
N TYR A 68 -9.20 -11.40 4.66
CA TYR A 68 -8.16 -12.38 4.93
C TYR A 68 -8.18 -12.81 6.39
N ALA A 69 -8.10 -14.12 6.64
CA ALA A 69 -8.02 -14.68 7.98
C ALA A 69 -6.56 -14.70 8.48
N ASP A 70 -5.87 -15.83 8.32
CA ASP A 70 -4.46 -15.96 8.70
C ASP A 70 -3.58 -15.60 7.52
N PHE A 71 -2.64 -14.68 7.73
CA PHE A 71 -1.78 -14.17 6.67
C PHE A 71 -0.42 -13.73 7.21
N VAL A 72 0.55 -13.64 6.29
CA VAL A 72 1.80 -12.90 6.47
C VAL A 72 1.73 -11.71 5.53
N LEU A 73 1.75 -10.50 6.07
CA LEU A 73 1.74 -9.27 5.28
C LEU A 73 3.14 -8.68 5.21
N ARG A 74 3.57 -8.37 3.99
CA ARG A 74 4.79 -7.61 3.70
C ARG A 74 4.38 -6.35 2.94
N PHE A 75 4.81 -5.20 3.43
CA PHE A 75 4.55 -3.91 2.78
C PHE A 75 5.66 -2.91 3.13
N GLU A 76 5.80 -1.88 2.31
CA GLU A 76 6.69 -0.75 2.54
C GLU A 76 5.84 0.53 2.61
N PHE A 77 6.23 1.47 3.45
CA PHE A 77 5.52 2.75 3.59
C PHE A 77 6.50 3.91 3.73
N ARG A 78 6.05 5.11 3.39
CA ARG A 78 6.80 6.36 3.58
C ARG A 78 5.88 7.45 4.08
N LEU A 79 6.29 8.11 5.17
CA LEU A 79 5.58 9.24 5.76
C LEU A 79 6.31 10.56 5.49
N THR A 80 5.56 11.65 5.39
CA THR A 80 6.09 13.01 5.47
C THR A 80 6.32 13.40 6.94
N PRO A 81 7.17 14.40 7.24
CA PRO A 81 7.36 14.85 8.62
C PRO A 81 6.05 15.28 9.28
N GLY A 82 5.74 14.70 10.44
CA GLY A 82 4.51 14.99 11.19
C GLY A 82 3.25 14.28 10.69
N ALA A 83 3.35 13.44 9.66
CA ALA A 83 2.22 12.65 9.20
C ALA A 83 1.78 11.60 10.23
N ASN A 84 0.48 11.35 10.28
CA ASN A 84 -0.14 10.28 11.03
C ASN A 84 -0.91 9.37 10.07
N ASN A 85 -0.61 8.08 10.08
CA ASN A 85 -1.28 7.07 9.28
C ASN A 85 -1.21 5.72 10.03
N GLY A 86 -1.98 4.73 9.58
CA GLY A 86 -2.07 3.42 10.24
C GLY A 86 -2.31 2.29 9.25
N LEU A 87 -1.85 1.11 9.64
CA LEU A 87 -2.21 -0.15 9.01
C LEU A 87 -3.23 -0.86 9.91
N GLY A 88 -4.48 -0.95 9.45
CA GLY A 88 -5.50 -1.76 10.09
C GLY A 88 -5.38 -3.23 9.65
N VAL A 89 -5.48 -4.17 10.59
CA VAL A 89 -5.60 -5.60 10.30
C VAL A 89 -6.90 -6.11 10.88
N ARG A 90 -7.68 -6.84 10.07
CA ARG A 90 -9.01 -7.33 10.45
C ARG A 90 -9.96 -6.19 10.89
N ALA A 91 -9.81 -5.01 10.28
CA ALA A 91 -10.71 -3.90 10.46
C ALA A 91 -12.05 -4.20 9.76
N PRO A 92 -13.20 -3.91 10.37
CA PRO A 92 -14.48 -4.03 9.70
C PRO A 92 -14.57 -3.00 8.55
N LEU A 93 -15.25 -3.35 7.46
CA LEU A 93 -15.46 -2.41 6.33
C LEU A 93 -16.34 -1.21 6.72
N GLU A 94 -17.15 -1.37 7.77
CA GLU A 94 -18.05 -0.35 8.31
C GLU A 94 -17.80 -0.15 9.81
N GLY A 95 -17.97 1.09 10.28
CA GLY A 95 -17.80 1.44 11.69
C GLY A 95 -16.40 1.99 12.00
N ASP A 96 -16.00 1.83 13.27
CA ASP A 96 -14.68 2.28 13.71
C ASP A 96 -13.62 1.25 13.31
N ALA A 97 -12.58 1.72 12.62
CA ALA A 97 -11.44 0.91 12.23
C ALA A 97 -10.34 0.89 13.32
N ALA A 98 -10.48 1.69 14.39
CA ALA A 98 -9.52 1.86 15.47
C ALA A 98 -10.06 1.44 16.85
#